data_AF-A0A429RMU5-F1
#
_entry.id   AF-A0A429RMU5-F1
#
_cell.length_a   1.000
_cell.length_b   1.000
_cell.length_c   1.000
_cell.angle_alpha   90.00
_cell.angle_beta   90.00
_cell.angle_gamma   90.00
#
_symmetry.space_group_name_H-M   'P 1'
#
loop_
_entity.id
_entity.type
_entity.pdbx_description
1 polymer ?
#
loop_
_entity_poly.entity_id
_entity_poly.type
_entity_poly.pdbx_seq_one_letter_code
_entity_poly.pdbx_strand_id
1 'polypeptide(L)'
;MPDTKKAKSKKSGKSGETGTSGKTATTGRPGKAGKAPGTGGTGPAEGVAVAFRPEPDEKGLDFARAWVEFPDPADDEQVFRCDLTWLTSRWTCIFGKGCQGIQEGRADDGCCTLGAHFSDEDDEARVAGHVARLTPELWQFHEVGTASGWTQLDDDGEKQTRRWKGSCIFQNRPGFPGGAGCSLHILALREGREPLETKPDVCWQLPIRRTYDWIDRPDDTRVLQISIGEYDRRGWGPGGHDLHWWCTSATSAHGAGEPVYVSYRAELTELMGKAGYDALVELCEARLASLLPMAPHPADPPAPAQDAARGKGRA
;
A
#
# COMPACT_ATOMS: atom_id res chain seq x y z
N MET A 1 22.91 6.74 18.07
CA MET A 1 21.73 7.27 18.79
C MET A 1 21.50 8.67 18.27
N PRO A 2 20.52 8.88 17.38
CA PRO A 2 20.12 10.22 16.97
C PRO A 2 18.91 10.69 17.79
N ASP A 3 19.01 11.92 18.31
CA ASP A 3 18.01 12.60 19.12
C ASP A 3 16.77 13.02 18.31
N THR A 4 15.58 12.52 18.64
CA THR A 4 14.31 12.97 18.07
C THR A 4 13.81 14.24 18.79
N LYS A 5 13.77 15.36 18.06
CA LYS A 5 13.26 16.65 18.56
C LYS A 5 11.73 16.73 18.48
N LYS A 6 11.13 17.07 19.64
CA LYS A 6 9.70 17.30 19.87
C LYS A 6 9.08 18.35 18.92
N ALA A 7 8.02 17.96 18.20
CA ALA A 7 7.18 18.86 17.41
C ALA A 7 6.21 19.67 18.31
N LYS A 8 6.15 20.99 18.10
CA LYS A 8 5.21 21.91 18.78
C LYS A 8 3.95 22.13 17.95
N SER A 9 2.79 21.98 18.59
CA SER A 9 1.46 22.26 18.04
C SER A 9 1.18 23.77 17.92
N LYS A 10 0.54 24.19 16.82
CA LYS A 10 -0.09 25.51 16.68
C LYS A 10 -1.58 25.36 16.37
N LYS A 11 -2.36 25.96 17.25
CA LYS A 11 -3.83 26.06 17.28
C LYS A 11 -4.28 27.17 16.33
N SER A 12 -5.28 26.92 15.49
CA SER A 12 -6.05 27.96 14.79
C SER A 12 -7.54 27.77 15.09
N GLY A 13 -8.23 28.87 15.38
CA GLY A 13 -9.61 28.89 15.79
C GLY A 13 -10.49 29.74 14.87
N LYS A 14 -11.73 29.23 14.74
CA LYS A 14 -13.02 29.93 14.78
C LYS A 14 -13.65 30.53 13.51
N SER A 15 -14.89 30.04 13.30
CA SER A 15 -16.16 30.71 12.96
C SER A 15 -16.44 31.24 11.55
N GLY A 16 -17.64 30.91 11.07
CA GLY A 16 -18.37 31.62 10.02
C GLY A 16 -19.74 30.99 9.76
N GLU A 17 -20.81 31.77 9.86
CA GLU A 17 -22.22 31.40 9.97
C GLU A 17 -22.94 30.88 8.71
N THR A 18 -24.06 30.23 9.03
CA THR A 18 -25.30 29.97 8.30
C THR A 18 -25.75 31.01 7.25
N GLY A 19 -26.26 30.51 6.13
CA GLY A 19 -27.05 31.27 5.15
C GLY A 19 -28.21 30.44 4.59
N THR A 20 -29.42 30.86 4.91
CA THR A 20 -30.73 30.29 4.55
C THR A 20 -31.08 30.57 3.08
N SER A 21 -31.57 29.58 2.33
CA SER A 21 -32.23 29.78 1.03
C SER A 21 -33.68 29.33 1.07
N GLY A 22 -34.59 30.25 0.76
CA GLY A 22 -36.04 30.04 0.74
C GLY A 22 -36.60 29.70 -0.64
N LYS A 23 -37.69 28.91 -0.59
CA LYS A 23 -38.92 28.93 -1.42
C LYS A 23 -38.81 28.83 -2.95
N THR A 24 -39.41 27.76 -3.48
CA THR A 24 -40.65 27.86 -4.29
C THR A 24 -41.42 26.54 -4.33
N ALA A 25 -42.70 26.61 -3.97
CA ALA A 25 -43.72 25.60 -4.21
C ALA A 25 -44.39 25.88 -5.57
N THR A 26 -44.85 24.89 -6.33
CA THR A 26 -46.26 24.47 -6.51
C THR A 26 -46.28 23.74 -7.88
N THR A 27 -47.02 22.66 -8.15
CA THR A 27 -48.48 22.49 -8.13
C THR A 27 -48.85 20.98 -8.21
N GLY A 28 -49.99 20.59 -7.59
CA GLY A 28 -50.63 19.27 -7.71
C GLY A 28 -51.34 19.08 -9.08
N ARG A 29 -52.06 18.00 -9.40
CA ARG A 29 -52.95 17.09 -8.62
C ARG A 29 -53.47 15.98 -9.61
N PRO A 30 -54.50 15.15 -9.34
CA PRO A 30 -54.45 13.79 -8.78
C PRO A 30 -54.98 12.64 -9.67
N GLY A 31 -54.63 11.39 -9.27
CA GLY A 31 -55.59 10.31 -8.99
C GLY A 31 -56.18 9.45 -10.11
N LYS A 32 -55.96 8.13 -10.03
CA LYS A 32 -57.03 7.12 -10.16
C LYS A 32 -56.61 5.78 -9.54
N ALA A 33 -57.57 5.16 -8.86
CA ALA A 33 -57.42 3.98 -8.02
C ALA A 33 -57.69 2.66 -8.77
N GLY A 34 -57.06 1.58 -8.29
CA GLY A 34 -57.72 0.31 -8.00
C GLY A 34 -57.88 -0.72 -9.13
N LYS A 35 -57.06 -1.77 -9.10
CA LYS A 35 -57.52 -3.17 -9.18
C LYS A 35 -56.42 -4.15 -8.74
N ALA A 36 -56.75 -5.04 -7.80
CA ALA A 36 -55.94 -6.19 -7.39
C ALA A 36 -56.45 -7.49 -8.09
N PRO A 37 -55.92 -8.68 -7.79
CA PRO A 37 -54.87 -9.35 -8.56
C PRO A 37 -55.38 -10.58 -9.33
N GLY A 38 -54.71 -10.91 -10.44
CA GLY A 38 -54.96 -12.11 -11.25
C GLY A 38 -53.86 -13.15 -11.06
N THR A 39 -54.28 -14.37 -10.79
CA THR A 39 -53.53 -15.59 -10.45
C THR A 39 -52.78 -16.23 -11.62
N GLY A 40 -51.62 -16.83 -11.31
CA GLY A 40 -51.22 -18.16 -11.82
C GLY A 40 -50.70 -18.26 -13.26
N GLY A 41 -49.41 -18.55 -13.40
CA GLY A 41 -48.81 -18.95 -14.67
C GLY A 41 -47.31 -19.23 -14.53
N THR A 42 -46.95 -20.38 -13.97
CA THR A 42 -45.60 -20.94 -13.99
C THR A 42 -45.23 -21.37 -15.40
N GLY A 43 -44.58 -20.49 -16.16
CA GLY A 43 -43.78 -20.87 -17.33
C GLY A 43 -42.37 -21.27 -16.89
N PRO A 44 -41.68 -22.19 -17.61
CA PRO A 44 -40.30 -22.51 -17.29
C PRO A 44 -39.45 -21.27 -17.56
N ALA A 45 -38.72 -20.81 -16.54
CA ALA A 45 -37.73 -19.76 -16.71
C ALA A 45 -36.64 -20.28 -17.64
N GLU A 46 -36.61 -19.79 -18.88
CA GLU A 46 -35.45 -19.90 -19.75
C GLU A 46 -34.24 -19.35 -19.00
N GLY A 47 -33.23 -20.21 -18.85
CA GLY A 47 -32.01 -19.88 -18.13
C GLY A 47 -31.35 -18.66 -18.75
N VAL A 48 -31.40 -17.53 -18.04
CA VAL A 48 -30.54 -16.38 -18.32
C VAL A 48 -29.11 -16.86 -18.08
N ALA A 49 -28.38 -17.13 -19.16
CA ALA A 49 -26.95 -17.38 -19.08
C ALA A 49 -26.31 -16.13 -18.47
N VAL A 50 -25.95 -16.22 -17.18
CA VAL A 50 -25.21 -15.16 -16.50
C VAL A 50 -23.82 -15.18 -17.14
N ALA A 51 -23.56 -14.24 -18.03
CA ALA A 51 -22.23 -14.05 -18.59
C ALA A 51 -21.27 -13.82 -17.42
N PHE A 52 -20.34 -14.75 -17.21
CA PHE A 52 -19.28 -14.61 -16.23
C PHE A 52 -18.45 -13.38 -16.63
N ARG A 53 -18.67 -12.27 -15.94
CA ARG A 53 -17.74 -11.15 -15.98
C ARG A 53 -16.62 -11.54 -15.03
N PRO A 54 -15.37 -11.69 -15.51
CA PRO A 54 -14.26 -11.86 -14.59
C PRO A 54 -14.29 -10.68 -13.62
N GLU A 55 -14.18 -10.97 -12.32
CA GLU A 55 -14.05 -9.89 -11.34
C GLU A 55 -12.86 -9.00 -11.70
N PRO A 56 -12.94 -7.69 -11.43
CA PRO A 56 -11.78 -6.83 -11.58
C PRO A 56 -10.62 -7.37 -10.74
N ASP A 57 -9.41 -7.23 -11.26
CA ASP A 57 -8.19 -7.68 -10.59
C ASP A 57 -8.02 -6.97 -9.23
N GLU A 58 -8.31 -5.67 -9.19
CA GLU A 58 -8.32 -4.91 -7.94
C GLU A 58 -9.60 -5.10 -7.12
N LYS A 59 -9.42 -5.27 -5.81
CA LYS A 59 -10.49 -5.32 -4.82
C LYS A 59 -10.79 -3.94 -4.25
N GLY A 60 -12.04 -3.77 -3.78
CA GLY A 60 -12.48 -2.55 -3.12
C GLY A 60 -11.73 -2.30 -1.80
N LEU A 61 -11.65 -1.03 -1.40
CA LEU A 61 -10.87 -0.58 -0.23
C LEU A 61 -11.62 -0.73 1.11
N ASP A 62 -12.94 -0.90 1.06
CA ASP A 62 -13.82 -0.92 2.24
C ASP A 62 -14.17 -2.35 2.63
N PHE A 63 -13.21 -3.03 3.27
CA PHE A 63 -13.36 -4.37 3.84
C PHE A 63 -12.94 -4.39 5.30
N ALA A 64 -13.39 -5.41 6.03
CA ALA A 64 -13.04 -5.58 7.43
C ALA A 64 -11.52 -5.83 7.56
N ARG A 65 -10.88 -5.12 8.50
CA ARG A 65 -9.45 -5.30 8.81
C ARG A 65 -9.29 -5.78 10.24
N ALA A 66 -8.33 -6.68 10.46
CA ALA A 66 -7.87 -7.07 11.77
C ALA A 66 -6.66 -6.22 12.14
N TRP A 67 -6.75 -5.47 13.25
CA TRP A 67 -5.65 -4.67 13.78
C TRP A 67 -5.19 -5.24 15.12
N VAL A 68 -3.89 -5.13 15.39
CA VAL A 68 -3.33 -5.39 16.71
C VAL A 68 -2.65 -4.12 17.23
N GLU A 69 -2.80 -3.87 18.52
CA GLU A 69 -2.14 -2.77 19.21
C GLU A 69 -1.30 -3.34 20.35
N PHE A 70 -0.04 -2.90 20.45
CA PHE A 70 0.88 -3.34 21.49
C PHE A 70 1.93 -2.25 21.80
N PRO A 71 2.46 -2.17 23.03
CA PRO A 71 3.53 -1.23 23.37
C PRO A 71 4.80 -1.50 22.56
N ASP A 72 5.54 -0.45 22.20
CA ASP A 72 6.89 -0.64 21.65
C ASP A 72 7.81 -1.18 22.76
N PRO A 73 8.42 -2.37 22.60
CA PRO A 73 9.34 -2.91 23.61
C PRO A 73 10.59 -2.04 23.85
N ALA A 74 10.91 -1.13 22.94
CA ALA A 74 12.08 -0.25 23.03
C ALA A 74 11.75 1.17 23.53
N ASP A 75 10.48 1.56 23.57
CA ASP A 75 10.06 2.92 23.96
C ASP A 75 8.65 2.93 24.59
N ASP A 76 8.57 3.31 25.86
CA ASP A 76 7.32 3.31 26.63
C ASP A 76 6.39 4.50 26.33
N GLU A 77 6.84 5.51 25.57
CA GLU A 77 6.02 6.62 25.07
C GLU A 77 5.32 6.26 23.74
N GLN A 78 5.57 5.06 23.20
CA GLN A 78 5.10 4.62 21.88
C GLN A 78 4.23 3.36 21.95
N VAL A 79 3.27 3.28 21.02
CA VAL A 79 2.50 2.05 20.76
C VAL A 79 2.46 1.77 19.27
N PHE A 80 2.59 0.51 18.90
CA PHE A 80 2.36 0.06 17.53
C PHE A 80 0.89 -0.29 17.32
N ARG A 81 0.37 0.07 16.15
CA ARG A 81 -0.92 -0.36 15.63
C ARG A 81 -0.72 -0.99 14.26
N CYS A 82 -0.76 -2.32 14.17
CA CYS A 82 -0.37 -3.06 12.98
C CYS A 82 -1.57 -3.74 12.30
N ASP A 83 -1.66 -3.60 10.97
CA ASP A 83 -2.70 -4.22 10.15
C ASP A 83 -2.37 -5.70 9.91
N LEU A 84 -2.96 -6.58 10.70
CA LEU A 84 -2.76 -8.02 10.56
C LEU A 84 -3.39 -8.58 9.27
N THR A 85 -4.44 -7.94 8.73
CA THR A 85 -5.01 -8.37 7.45
C THR A 85 -4.01 -8.17 6.31
N TRP A 86 -3.31 -7.04 6.30
CA TRP A 86 -2.24 -6.77 5.34
C TRP A 86 -0.97 -7.60 5.59
N LEU A 87 -0.44 -7.56 6.82
CA LEU A 87 0.87 -8.14 7.14
C LEU A 87 0.88 -9.67 7.03
N THR A 88 -0.28 -10.31 7.15
CA THR A 88 -0.41 -11.77 6.95
C THR A 88 -0.88 -12.15 5.54
N SER A 89 -1.13 -11.18 4.67
CA SER A 89 -1.51 -11.42 3.28
C SER A 89 -0.38 -12.07 2.46
N ARG A 90 -0.72 -12.63 1.30
CA ARG A 90 0.23 -13.26 0.36
C ARG A 90 0.64 -12.34 -0.78
N TRP A 91 0.66 -11.04 -0.52
CA TRP A 91 1.17 -10.06 -1.47
C TRP A 91 2.66 -10.24 -1.74
N THR A 92 3.08 -10.03 -3.00
CA THR A 92 4.48 -9.82 -3.39
C THR A 92 4.57 -8.81 -4.52
N CYS A 93 5.67 -8.07 -4.58
CA CYS A 93 5.98 -7.26 -5.76
C CYS A 93 6.13 -8.17 -6.99
N ILE A 94 5.37 -7.89 -8.05
CA ILE A 94 5.40 -8.62 -9.33
C ILE A 94 6.00 -7.78 -10.47
N PHE A 95 6.85 -6.81 -10.16
CA PHE A 95 7.58 -6.03 -11.17
C PHE A 95 8.33 -6.95 -12.14
N GLY A 96 8.15 -6.74 -13.45
CA GLY A 96 8.70 -7.60 -14.49
C GLY A 96 8.06 -8.99 -14.62
N LYS A 97 7.03 -9.29 -13.80
CA LYS A 97 6.32 -10.59 -13.75
C LYS A 97 4.80 -10.43 -13.77
N GLY A 98 4.30 -9.45 -14.53
CA GLY A 98 2.86 -9.17 -14.66
C GLY A 98 2.37 -7.89 -13.99
N CYS A 99 3.27 -7.08 -13.42
CA CYS A 99 2.94 -5.72 -13.00
C CYS A 99 2.35 -4.91 -14.16
N GLN A 100 1.21 -4.24 -13.93
CA GLN A 100 0.51 -3.46 -14.96
C GLN A 100 0.95 -1.98 -14.98
N GLY A 101 1.73 -1.56 -13.97
CA GLY A 101 2.19 -0.18 -13.83
C GLY A 101 1.09 0.78 -13.36
N ILE A 102 1.50 1.88 -12.75
CA ILE A 102 0.54 2.88 -12.23
C ILE A 102 0.07 3.88 -13.30
N GLN A 103 0.71 3.88 -14.48
CA GLN A 103 0.30 4.65 -15.66
C GLN A 103 -0.05 3.70 -16.80
N GLU A 104 -1.17 3.98 -17.47
CA GLU A 104 -1.65 3.18 -18.59
C GLU A 104 -0.59 3.09 -19.70
N GLY A 105 -0.38 1.88 -20.22
CA GLY A 105 0.61 1.62 -21.27
C GLY A 105 2.07 1.65 -20.79
N ARG A 106 2.34 1.78 -19.48
CA ARG A 106 3.71 1.83 -18.90
C ARG A 106 3.96 0.72 -17.89
N ALA A 107 3.49 -0.49 -18.18
CA ALA A 107 3.66 -1.67 -17.33
C ALA A 107 5.13 -1.93 -16.92
N ASP A 108 6.06 -1.75 -17.85
CA ASP A 108 7.51 -1.92 -17.63
C ASP A 108 8.11 -0.93 -16.63
N ASP A 109 7.41 0.16 -16.32
CA ASP A 109 7.86 1.20 -15.39
C ASP A 109 7.32 1.01 -13.97
N GLY A 110 6.31 0.16 -13.77
CA GLY A 110 5.76 -0.13 -12.45
C GLY A 110 5.30 1.13 -11.71
N CYS A 111 5.69 1.25 -10.44
CA CYS A 111 5.46 2.43 -9.61
C CYS A 111 6.48 3.56 -9.82
N CYS A 112 7.51 3.37 -10.65
CA CYS A 112 8.60 4.33 -10.81
C CYS A 112 8.23 5.57 -11.64
N THR A 113 7.05 5.60 -12.28
CA THR A 113 6.65 6.66 -13.23
C THR A 113 6.54 8.06 -12.59
N LEU A 114 6.31 8.11 -11.28
CA LEU A 114 6.21 9.34 -10.50
C LEU A 114 7.56 9.86 -9.98
N GLY A 115 8.62 9.04 -9.98
CA GLY A 115 9.82 9.34 -9.18
C GLY A 115 9.61 8.95 -7.72
N ALA A 116 10.51 9.43 -6.85
CA ALA A 116 10.42 9.23 -5.41
C ALA A 116 10.87 10.50 -4.70
N HIS A 117 9.99 11.03 -3.84
CA HIS A 117 10.34 12.13 -2.93
C HIS A 117 11.34 11.65 -1.90
N PHE A 118 12.22 12.57 -1.48
CA PHE A 118 13.05 12.35 -0.31
C PHE A 118 12.27 12.72 0.94
N SER A 119 12.43 11.96 2.03
CA SER A 119 11.79 12.30 3.30
C SER A 119 12.38 13.56 3.93
N ASP A 120 13.67 13.78 3.75
CA ASP A 120 14.44 14.93 4.21
C ASP A 120 15.78 15.05 3.46
N GLU A 121 16.60 16.03 3.86
CA GLU A 121 17.94 16.25 3.30
C GLU A 121 18.91 15.09 3.58
N ASP A 122 18.72 14.36 4.69
CA ASP A 122 19.58 13.24 5.07
C ASP A 122 19.30 12.01 4.18
N ASP A 123 18.04 11.76 3.82
CA ASP A 123 17.63 10.76 2.83
C ASP A 123 18.26 11.05 1.47
N GLU A 124 18.18 12.30 1.00
CA GLU A 124 18.84 12.70 -0.25
C GLU A 124 20.36 12.48 -0.19
N ALA A 125 21.02 12.93 0.88
CA ALA A 125 22.47 12.81 1.03
C ALA A 125 22.91 11.34 1.06
N ARG A 126 22.17 10.47 1.76
CA ARG A 126 22.40 9.03 1.79
C ARG A 126 22.28 8.43 0.40
N VAL A 127 21.18 8.71 -0.32
CA VAL A 127 20.97 8.24 -1.69
C VAL A 127 22.07 8.74 -2.62
N ALA A 128 22.50 10.00 -2.50
CA ALA A 128 23.58 10.57 -3.29
C ALA A 128 24.89 9.77 -3.15
N GLY A 129 25.20 9.31 -1.93
CA GLY A 129 26.35 8.43 -1.67
C GLY A 129 26.27 7.09 -2.41
N HIS A 130 25.06 6.53 -2.57
CA HIS A 130 24.86 5.31 -3.36
C HIS A 130 24.88 5.58 -4.87
N VAL A 131 24.30 6.71 -5.32
CA VAL A 131 24.30 7.14 -6.72
C VAL A 131 25.73 7.35 -7.24
N ALA A 132 26.63 7.90 -6.43
CA ALA A 132 28.04 8.09 -6.78
C ALA A 132 28.80 6.78 -7.11
N ARG A 133 28.24 5.62 -6.73
CA ARG A 133 28.82 4.29 -7.00
C ARG A 133 28.16 3.59 -8.19
N LEU A 134 27.09 4.16 -8.75
CA LEU A 134 26.50 3.64 -9.99
C LEU A 134 27.47 3.86 -11.15
N THR A 135 27.52 2.89 -12.05
CA THR A 135 28.36 2.93 -13.25
C THR A 135 27.48 2.83 -14.50
N PRO A 136 28.01 3.12 -15.71
CA PRO A 136 27.28 2.91 -16.96
C PRO A 136 26.80 1.48 -17.19
N GLU A 137 27.43 0.48 -16.55
CA GLU A 137 27.01 -0.93 -16.61
C GLU A 137 25.81 -1.23 -15.69
N LEU A 138 25.60 -0.40 -14.67
CA LEU A 138 24.54 -0.54 -13.67
C LEU A 138 23.34 0.37 -13.93
N TRP A 139 23.57 1.51 -14.55
CA TRP A 139 22.58 2.56 -14.71
C TRP A 139 22.53 3.04 -16.16
N GLN A 140 21.44 2.70 -16.84
CA GLN A 140 21.22 2.98 -18.26
C GLN A 140 21.36 4.47 -18.61
N PHE A 141 20.93 5.36 -17.70
CA PHE A 141 20.97 6.81 -17.89
C PHE A 141 22.08 7.48 -17.09
N HIS A 142 23.16 6.74 -16.77
CA HIS A 142 24.28 7.23 -15.99
C HIS A 142 24.82 8.55 -16.52
N GLU A 143 25.22 8.62 -17.80
CA GLU A 143 25.75 9.85 -18.41
C GLU A 143 24.81 11.05 -18.21
N VAL A 144 23.52 10.86 -18.48
CA VAL A 144 22.51 11.91 -18.38
C VAL A 144 22.32 12.35 -16.92
N GLY A 145 22.25 11.40 -15.99
CA GLY A 145 22.08 11.69 -14.56
C GLY A 145 23.31 12.32 -13.92
N THR A 146 24.52 11.98 -14.37
CA THR A 146 25.76 12.61 -13.88
C THR A 146 26.02 13.98 -14.49
N ALA A 147 25.66 14.19 -15.77
CA ALA A 147 25.93 15.45 -16.46
C ALA A 147 24.92 16.55 -16.15
N SER A 148 23.64 16.18 -15.92
CA SER A 148 22.53 17.14 -15.77
C SER A 148 21.74 16.97 -14.47
N GLY A 149 22.25 16.18 -13.52
CA GLY A 149 21.63 15.90 -12.23
C GLY A 149 20.63 14.74 -12.29
N TRP A 150 20.37 14.11 -11.14
CA TRP A 150 19.45 12.98 -11.01
C TRP A 150 18.24 13.29 -10.11
N THR A 151 18.14 14.53 -9.64
CA THR A 151 17.02 15.07 -8.86
C THR A 151 16.25 16.12 -9.64
N GLN A 152 15.01 16.41 -9.24
CA GLN A 152 14.22 17.55 -9.70
C GLN A 152 13.36 18.08 -8.55
N LEU A 153 12.81 19.29 -8.73
CA LEU A 153 11.70 19.76 -7.93
C LEU A 153 10.38 19.31 -8.58
N ASP A 154 9.38 18.99 -7.78
CA ASP A 154 8.01 18.82 -8.24
C ASP A 154 7.28 20.18 -8.36
N ASP A 155 5.97 20.13 -8.63
CA ASP A 155 5.13 21.32 -8.81
C ASP A 155 4.92 22.10 -7.49
N ASP A 156 5.10 21.45 -6.35
CA ASP A 156 5.00 22.04 -5.01
C ASP A 156 6.37 22.54 -4.48
N GLY A 157 7.45 22.32 -5.24
CA GLY A 157 8.81 22.73 -4.88
C GLY A 157 9.55 21.71 -4.01
N GLU A 158 9.00 20.52 -3.82
CA GLU A 158 9.59 19.43 -3.06
C GLU A 158 10.58 18.63 -3.91
N LYS A 159 11.65 18.15 -3.27
CA LYS A 159 12.74 17.47 -3.98
C LYS A 159 12.47 15.99 -4.15
N GLN A 160 12.71 15.49 -5.35
CA GLN A 160 12.51 14.08 -5.71
C GLN A 160 13.54 13.60 -6.72
N THR A 161 13.63 12.28 -6.91
CA THR A 161 14.37 11.70 -8.03
C THR A 161 13.79 12.21 -9.35
N ARG A 162 14.65 12.55 -10.31
CA ARG A 162 14.24 13.08 -11.60
C ARG A 162 13.47 12.06 -12.43
N ARG A 163 12.37 12.50 -13.04
CA ARG A 163 11.64 11.76 -14.07
C ARG A 163 12.33 12.00 -15.40
N TRP A 164 12.78 10.92 -16.04
CA TRP A 164 13.44 10.94 -17.33
C TRP A 164 12.77 9.95 -18.29
N LYS A 165 12.34 10.45 -19.45
CA LYS A 165 11.59 9.66 -20.46
C LYS A 165 10.39 8.92 -19.85
N GLY A 166 9.64 9.63 -18.99
CA GLY A 166 8.37 9.18 -18.41
C GLY A 166 8.46 8.29 -17.16
N SER A 167 9.65 8.02 -16.63
CA SER A 167 9.82 7.29 -15.36
C SER A 167 11.06 7.75 -14.61
N CYS A 168 11.23 7.35 -13.35
CA CYS A 168 12.41 7.65 -12.54
C CYS A 168 13.70 7.37 -13.34
N ILE A 169 14.65 8.30 -13.27
CA ILE A 169 15.92 8.22 -14.00
C ILE A 169 16.74 6.97 -13.62
N PHE A 170 16.52 6.41 -12.43
CA PHE A 170 17.18 5.20 -11.98
C PHE A 170 16.57 3.91 -12.51
N GLN A 171 15.40 3.94 -13.14
CA GLN A 171 14.78 2.73 -13.70
C GLN A 171 15.44 2.37 -15.04
N ASN A 172 16.19 1.28 -15.06
CA ASN A 172 16.66 0.66 -16.29
C ASN A 172 15.47 0.00 -17.01
N ARG A 173 15.37 0.25 -18.32
CA ARG A 173 14.29 -0.28 -19.16
C ARG A 173 14.58 -1.75 -19.55
N PRO A 174 13.54 -2.52 -19.95
CA PRO A 174 13.73 -3.85 -20.51
C PRO A 174 14.79 -3.88 -21.61
N GLY A 175 15.63 -4.91 -21.59
CA GLY A 175 16.73 -5.09 -22.56
C GLY A 175 18.04 -4.40 -22.19
N PHE A 176 18.12 -3.61 -21.12
CA PHE A 176 19.40 -3.06 -20.66
C PHE A 176 20.31 -4.18 -20.10
N PRO A 177 21.58 -4.30 -20.54
CA PRO A 177 22.48 -5.38 -20.11
C PRO A 177 22.73 -5.47 -18.60
N GLY A 178 22.63 -4.34 -17.88
CA GLY A 178 22.76 -4.29 -16.42
C GLY A 178 21.54 -4.85 -15.65
N GLY A 179 20.46 -5.19 -16.35
CA GLY A 179 19.19 -5.64 -15.78
C GLY A 179 18.12 -4.55 -15.78
N ALA A 180 16.86 -4.94 -16.00
CA ALA A 180 15.70 -4.04 -15.93
C ALA A 180 15.30 -3.80 -14.46
N GLY A 181 14.76 -2.61 -14.18
CA GLY A 181 14.35 -2.19 -12.83
C GLY A 181 15.24 -1.11 -12.24
N CYS A 182 15.12 -0.85 -10.94
CA CYS A 182 15.84 0.23 -10.27
C CYS A 182 17.35 -0.07 -10.17
N SER A 183 18.19 0.79 -10.73
CA SER A 183 19.65 0.69 -10.65
C SER A 183 20.19 0.73 -9.21
N LEU A 184 19.55 1.45 -8.29
CA LEU A 184 19.89 1.41 -6.85
C LEU A 184 19.59 0.05 -6.23
N HIS A 185 18.45 -0.56 -6.58
CA HIS A 185 18.13 -1.92 -6.15
C HIS A 185 19.17 -2.93 -6.69
N ILE A 186 19.54 -2.82 -7.97
CA ILE A 186 20.56 -3.69 -8.58
C ILE A 186 21.93 -3.48 -7.89
N LEU A 187 22.29 -2.24 -7.55
CA LEU A 187 23.50 -1.93 -6.79
C LEU A 187 23.50 -2.63 -5.44
N ALA A 188 22.40 -2.53 -4.66
CA ALA A 188 22.28 -3.19 -3.37
C ALA A 188 22.51 -4.71 -3.47
N LEU A 189 21.83 -5.36 -4.42
CA LEU A 189 21.97 -6.80 -4.62
C LEU A 189 23.40 -7.21 -5.03
N ARG A 190 24.08 -6.41 -5.87
CA ARG A 190 25.49 -6.68 -6.23
C ARG A 190 26.44 -6.53 -5.06
N GLU A 191 26.09 -5.72 -4.08
CA GLU A 191 26.89 -5.50 -2.87
C GLU A 191 26.50 -6.42 -1.70
N GLY A 192 25.51 -7.30 -1.89
CA GLY A 192 24.99 -8.16 -0.82
C GLY A 192 24.29 -7.38 0.29
N ARG A 193 23.62 -6.28 -0.07
CA ARG A 193 22.91 -5.37 0.83
C ARG A 193 21.40 -5.43 0.59
N GLU A 194 20.64 -4.97 1.58
CA GLU A 194 19.20 -4.83 1.41
C GLU A 194 18.89 -3.63 0.49
N PRO A 195 17.94 -3.75 -0.45
CA PRO A 195 17.57 -2.64 -1.33
C PRO A 195 17.16 -1.36 -0.60
N LEU A 196 16.54 -1.48 0.58
CA LEU A 196 16.14 -0.34 1.42
C LEU A 196 17.33 0.56 1.77
N GLU A 197 18.53 -0.01 1.93
CA GLU A 197 19.72 0.75 2.33
C GLU A 197 20.17 1.75 1.26
N THR A 198 19.86 1.47 -0.01
CA THR A 198 20.34 2.26 -1.15
C THR A 198 19.29 3.15 -1.80
N LYS A 199 18.01 2.87 -1.54
CA LYS A 199 16.88 3.54 -2.17
C LYS A 199 16.40 4.73 -1.33
N PRO A 200 15.73 5.72 -1.95
CA PRO A 200 15.02 6.77 -1.23
C PRO A 200 13.93 6.19 -0.32
N ASP A 201 13.66 6.86 0.80
CA ASP A 201 12.78 6.36 1.85
C ASP A 201 11.38 6.01 1.37
N VAL A 202 10.74 6.92 0.67
CA VAL A 202 9.39 6.70 0.11
C VAL A 202 9.36 5.50 -0.86
N CYS A 203 10.46 5.24 -1.57
CA CYS A 203 10.50 4.22 -2.61
C CYS A 203 10.69 2.79 -2.08
N TRP A 204 11.46 2.61 -1.01
CA TRP A 204 11.63 1.29 -0.39
C TRP A 204 10.52 0.96 0.59
N GLN A 205 9.92 1.97 1.23
CA GLN A 205 8.81 1.74 2.17
C GLN A 205 7.60 1.13 1.48
N LEU A 206 7.32 1.48 0.21
CA LEU A 206 6.22 0.86 -0.53
C LEU A 206 6.38 -0.67 -0.63
N PRO A 207 5.30 -1.44 -0.39
CA PRO A 207 3.91 -1.01 -0.14
C PRO A 207 3.52 -0.92 1.35
N ILE A 208 4.47 -0.84 2.28
CA ILE A 208 4.19 -0.61 3.69
C ILE A 208 3.91 0.87 3.90
N ARG A 209 2.80 1.18 4.57
CA ARG A 209 2.45 2.52 5.01
C ARG A 209 2.72 2.65 6.50
N ARG A 210 3.52 3.64 6.86
CA ARG A 210 3.75 4.06 8.24
C ARG A 210 3.13 5.42 8.49
N THR A 211 2.34 5.55 9.56
CA THR A 211 1.78 6.84 10.01
C THR A 211 1.99 7.04 11.49
N TYR A 212 1.88 8.30 11.93
CA TYR A 212 2.15 8.74 13.28
C TYR A 212 1.00 9.59 13.80
N ASP A 213 0.39 9.19 14.90
CA ASP A 213 -0.71 9.92 15.54
C ASP A 213 -0.44 10.05 17.03
N TRP A 214 -0.60 11.26 17.56
CA TRP A 214 -0.56 11.46 19.01
C TRP A 214 -1.94 11.23 19.61
N ILE A 215 -2.03 10.33 20.58
CA ILE A 215 -3.28 9.98 21.26
C ILE A 215 -3.22 10.49 22.70
N ASP A 216 -4.16 11.38 23.04
CA ASP A 216 -4.43 11.78 24.42
C ASP A 216 -5.36 10.73 25.06
N ARG A 217 -4.93 10.15 26.19
CA ARG A 217 -5.66 9.08 26.89
C ARG A 217 -6.50 9.66 28.05
N PRO A 218 -7.55 8.94 28.50
CA PRO A 218 -8.40 9.40 29.61
C PRO A 218 -7.71 9.50 30.97
N ASP A 219 -6.50 8.97 31.12
CA ASP A 219 -5.66 9.03 32.32
C ASP A 219 -4.63 10.17 32.29
N ASP A 220 -4.87 11.18 31.45
CA ASP A 220 -4.02 12.35 31.22
C ASP A 220 -2.61 12.04 30.66
N THR A 221 -2.37 10.79 30.23
CA THR A 221 -1.15 10.42 29.48
C THR A 221 -1.32 10.67 27.99
N ARG A 222 -0.19 10.79 27.28
CA ARG A 222 -0.16 10.98 25.84
C ARG A 222 0.85 10.03 25.23
N VAL A 223 0.47 9.33 24.18
CA VAL A 223 1.36 8.36 23.49
C VAL A 223 1.43 8.64 22.00
N LEU A 224 2.56 8.29 21.41
CA LEU A 224 2.71 8.25 19.96
C LEU A 224 2.26 6.89 19.46
N GLN A 225 1.17 6.85 18.70
CA GLN A 225 0.75 5.66 17.97
C GLN A 225 1.45 5.65 16.60
N ILE A 226 2.25 4.61 16.37
CA ILE A 226 2.83 4.31 15.06
C ILE A 226 1.97 3.25 14.40
N SER A 227 1.30 3.59 13.30
CA SER A 227 0.52 2.61 12.54
C SER A 227 1.34 2.03 11.38
N ILE A 228 1.33 0.71 11.24
CA ILE A 228 1.97 -0.02 10.13
C ILE A 228 0.88 -0.79 9.39
N GLY A 229 0.70 -0.50 8.10
CA GLY A 229 -0.35 -1.16 7.31
C GLY A 229 -0.11 -1.11 5.81
N GLU A 230 -1.16 -1.42 5.06
CA GLU A 230 -1.15 -1.40 3.60
C GLU A 230 -1.06 0.04 3.06
N TYR A 231 -0.16 0.27 2.11
CA TYR A 231 -0.17 1.47 1.29
C TYR A 231 -1.18 1.29 0.15
N ASP A 232 -2.46 1.49 0.47
CA ASP A 232 -3.55 1.44 -0.50
C ASP A 232 -3.61 2.71 -1.37
N ARG A 233 -4.59 2.78 -2.28
CA ARG A 233 -4.80 3.96 -3.14
C ARG A 233 -5.00 5.26 -2.34
N ARG A 234 -5.55 5.23 -1.13
CA ARG A 234 -5.72 6.45 -0.30
C ARG A 234 -4.40 6.96 0.26
N GLY A 235 -3.39 6.10 0.37
CA GLY A 235 -2.03 6.48 0.74
C GLY A 235 -1.42 7.52 -0.20
N TRP A 236 -1.82 7.52 -1.47
CA TRP A 236 -1.39 8.45 -2.52
C TRP A 236 -2.14 9.79 -2.50
N GLY A 237 -3.03 10.02 -1.52
CA GLY A 237 -3.94 11.16 -1.53
C GLY A 237 -4.98 11.08 -2.65
N PRO A 238 -5.59 12.21 -3.08
CA PRO A 238 -6.63 12.21 -4.10
C PRO A 238 -6.21 11.56 -5.43
N GLY A 239 -4.94 11.73 -5.83
CA GLY A 239 -4.41 11.19 -7.09
C GLY A 239 -4.27 9.66 -7.11
N GLY A 240 -4.38 8.99 -5.97
CA GLY A 240 -4.35 7.52 -5.91
C GLY A 240 -5.51 6.83 -6.62
N HIS A 241 -6.64 7.54 -6.78
CA HIS A 241 -7.79 7.05 -7.52
C HIS A 241 -7.56 7.08 -9.05
N ASP A 242 -6.59 7.87 -9.51
CA ASP A 242 -6.26 8.02 -10.93
C ASP A 242 -5.16 7.03 -11.38
N LEU A 243 -4.58 6.25 -10.47
CA LEU A 243 -3.60 5.22 -10.84
C LEU A 243 -4.28 4.17 -11.72
N HIS A 244 -3.63 3.81 -12.83
CA HIS A 244 -4.14 2.81 -13.77
C HIS A 244 -4.39 1.46 -13.09
N TRP A 245 -3.44 1.03 -12.25
CA TRP A 245 -3.50 -0.20 -11.50
C TRP A 245 -2.66 -0.07 -10.23
N TRP A 246 -3.09 -0.70 -9.12
CA TRP A 246 -2.34 -0.70 -7.87
C TRP A 246 -2.20 -2.10 -7.27
N CYS A 247 -0.94 -2.47 -6.99
CA CYS A 247 -0.60 -3.87 -6.70
C CYS A 247 -1.10 -4.40 -5.36
N THR A 248 -1.30 -3.54 -4.35
CA THR A 248 -1.68 -4.02 -3.00
C THR A 248 -3.14 -4.45 -2.93
N SER A 249 -3.97 -3.90 -3.81
CA SER A 249 -5.39 -4.25 -3.98
C SER A 249 -5.61 -5.33 -5.03
N ALA A 250 -4.60 -5.71 -5.81
CA ALA A 250 -4.74 -6.55 -6.99
C ALA A 250 -4.52 -8.05 -6.70
N THR A 251 -5.50 -8.89 -7.04
CA THR A 251 -5.42 -10.35 -6.85
C THR A 251 -4.22 -10.97 -7.56
N SER A 252 -3.81 -10.43 -8.70
CA SER A 252 -2.65 -10.88 -9.47
C SER A 252 -1.31 -10.75 -8.73
N ALA A 253 -1.22 -9.90 -7.70
CA ALA A 253 -0.05 -9.74 -6.85
C ALA A 253 -0.14 -10.56 -5.54
N HIS A 254 -1.25 -11.24 -5.30
CA HIS A 254 -1.51 -12.02 -4.08
C HIS A 254 -1.47 -13.52 -4.38
N GLY A 255 -0.29 -14.11 -4.22
CA GLY A 255 -0.04 -15.53 -4.47
C GLY A 255 1.34 -16.00 -4.01
N ALA A 256 2.03 -15.19 -3.19
CA ALA A 256 3.32 -15.53 -2.63
C ALA A 256 3.21 -16.72 -1.66
N GLY A 257 4.28 -17.50 -1.54
CA GLY A 257 4.34 -18.58 -0.54
C GLY A 257 4.38 -18.03 0.89
N GLU A 258 5.15 -16.96 1.09
CA GLU A 258 5.36 -16.33 2.39
C GLU A 258 4.47 -15.09 2.58
N PRO A 259 4.00 -14.82 3.81
CA PRO A 259 3.31 -13.58 4.14
C PRO A 259 4.22 -12.36 4.08
N VAL A 260 3.60 -11.18 3.96
CA VAL A 260 4.29 -9.88 3.97
C VAL A 260 5.21 -9.72 5.17
N TYR A 261 4.79 -10.06 6.40
CA TYR A 261 5.64 -9.88 7.58
C TYR A 261 6.95 -10.69 7.53
N VAL A 262 6.99 -11.77 6.74
CA VAL A 262 8.19 -12.59 6.51
C VAL A 262 8.98 -12.04 5.33
N SER A 263 8.33 -11.80 4.19
CA SER A 263 9.02 -11.38 2.96
C SER A 263 9.58 -9.95 3.04
N TYR A 264 8.98 -9.09 3.87
CA TYR A 264 9.40 -7.70 4.14
C TYR A 264 10.07 -7.54 5.52
N ARG A 265 10.73 -8.60 6.02
CA ARG A 265 11.43 -8.58 7.32
C ARG A 265 12.38 -7.38 7.45
N ALA A 266 13.18 -7.10 6.42
CA ALA A 266 14.20 -6.06 6.47
C ALA A 266 13.56 -4.67 6.62
N GLU A 267 12.58 -4.37 5.78
CA GLU A 267 11.82 -3.11 5.80
C GLU A 267 11.07 -2.93 7.12
N LEU A 268 10.39 -3.96 7.62
CA LEU A 268 9.66 -3.88 8.89
C LEU A 268 10.61 -3.73 10.09
N THR A 269 11.77 -4.38 10.05
CA THR A 269 12.82 -4.21 11.08
C THR A 269 13.36 -2.79 11.06
N GLU A 270 13.57 -2.19 9.88
CA GLU A 270 14.00 -0.78 9.76
C GLU A 270 12.91 0.17 10.28
N LEU A 271 11.63 -0.10 9.97
CA LEU A 271 10.52 0.78 10.34
C LEU A 271 10.18 0.77 11.83
N MET A 272 10.40 -0.35 12.51
CA MET A 272 9.91 -0.62 13.88
C MET A 272 11.02 -0.95 14.88
N GLY A 273 12.25 -1.12 14.41
CA GLY A 273 13.33 -1.71 15.18
C GLY A 273 13.18 -3.22 15.38
N LYS A 274 14.28 -3.89 15.75
CA LYS A 274 14.31 -5.35 15.92
C LYS A 274 13.31 -5.85 16.96
N ALA A 275 13.23 -5.20 18.12
CA ALA A 275 12.35 -5.64 19.20
C ALA A 275 10.86 -5.50 18.85
N GLY A 276 10.48 -4.39 18.19
CA GLY A 276 9.14 -4.19 17.66
C GLY A 276 8.77 -5.22 16.58
N TYR A 277 9.71 -5.51 15.67
CA TYR A 277 9.50 -6.54 14.65
C TYR A 277 9.35 -7.95 15.24
N ASP A 278 10.20 -8.34 16.20
CA ASP A 278 10.10 -9.66 16.85
C ASP A 278 8.74 -9.83 17.56
N ALA A 279 8.25 -8.80 18.25
CA ALA A 279 6.92 -8.80 18.86
C ALA A 279 5.79 -8.89 17.81
N LEU A 280 5.93 -8.20 16.67
CA LEU A 280 4.99 -8.29 15.56
C LEU A 280 4.92 -9.72 14.99
N VAL A 281 6.07 -10.39 14.84
CA VAL A 281 6.15 -11.78 14.34
C VAL A 281 5.32 -12.71 15.22
N GLU A 282 5.46 -12.66 16.54
CA GLU A 282 4.69 -13.51 17.46
C GLU A 282 3.18 -13.32 17.27
N LEU A 283 2.74 -12.07 17.10
CA LEU A 283 1.33 -11.73 16.88
C LEU A 283 0.82 -12.21 15.51
N CYS A 284 1.64 -12.08 14.46
CA CYS A 284 1.33 -12.58 13.12
C CYS A 284 1.27 -14.12 13.09
N GLU A 285 2.18 -14.81 13.77
CA GLU A 285 2.18 -16.27 13.90
C GLU A 285 0.95 -16.76 14.68
N ALA A 286 0.63 -16.13 15.81
CA ALA A 286 -0.59 -16.42 16.56
C ALA A 286 -1.85 -16.20 15.71
N ARG A 287 -1.87 -15.13 14.90
CA ARG A 287 -2.96 -14.83 13.96
C ARG A 287 -3.13 -15.92 12.90
N LEU A 288 -2.04 -16.45 12.36
CA LEU A 288 -2.05 -17.50 11.34
C LEU A 288 -2.37 -18.88 11.92
N ALA A 289 -2.00 -19.14 13.18
CA ALA A 289 -2.30 -20.39 13.88
C ALA A 289 -3.76 -20.46 14.41
N SER A 290 -4.48 -19.33 14.42
CA SER A 290 -5.85 -19.26 14.94
C SER A 290 -6.81 -20.14 14.15
N LEU A 291 -7.65 -20.89 14.86
CA LEU A 291 -8.73 -21.73 14.31
C LEU A 291 -10.01 -20.94 14.01
N LEU A 292 -10.08 -19.67 14.42
CA LEU A 292 -11.25 -18.82 14.19
C LEU A 292 -11.12 -18.08 12.86
N PRO A 293 -12.22 -17.95 12.09
CA PRO A 293 -12.25 -17.06 10.94
C PRO A 293 -11.93 -15.65 11.39
N MET A 294 -10.92 -15.05 10.76
CA MET A 294 -10.56 -13.66 10.96
C MET A 294 -10.41 -13.01 9.59
N ALA A 295 -10.71 -11.72 9.49
CA ALA A 295 -10.83 -10.99 8.23
C ALA A 295 -9.62 -11.24 7.29
N PRO A 296 -9.79 -12.02 6.20
CA PRO A 296 -8.73 -12.25 5.23
C PRO A 296 -8.53 -11.00 4.36
N HIS A 297 -7.35 -10.86 3.75
CA HIS A 297 -7.17 -9.81 2.75
C HIS A 297 -8.03 -10.16 1.52
N PRO A 298 -8.87 -9.25 1.00
CA PRO A 298 -9.81 -9.59 -0.08
C PRO A 298 -9.11 -9.96 -1.39
N ALA A 299 -7.87 -9.51 -1.57
CA ALA A 299 -7.06 -9.86 -2.74
C ALA A 299 -6.36 -11.22 -2.61
N ASP A 300 -6.28 -11.81 -1.40
CA ASP A 300 -5.71 -13.15 -1.25
C ASP A 300 -6.60 -14.21 -1.93
N PRO A 301 -6.00 -15.30 -2.46
CA PRO A 301 -6.78 -16.41 -2.97
C PRO A 301 -7.63 -17.01 -1.84
N PRO A 302 -8.84 -17.51 -2.16
CA PRO A 302 -9.65 -18.19 -1.16
C PRO A 302 -8.86 -19.35 -0.56
N ALA A 303 -8.92 -19.48 0.77
CA ALA A 303 -8.33 -20.64 1.43
C ALA A 303 -8.88 -21.92 0.78
N PRO A 304 -8.02 -22.92 0.48
CA PRO A 304 -8.52 -24.17 -0.06
C PRO A 304 -9.58 -24.71 0.89
N ALA A 305 -10.75 -25.06 0.34
CA ALA A 305 -11.82 -25.65 1.13
C ALA A 305 -11.23 -26.85 1.88
N GLN A 306 -11.19 -26.78 3.21
CA GLN A 306 -10.80 -27.93 3.99
C GLN A 306 -11.84 -29.01 3.69
N ASP A 307 -11.42 -30.09 3.04
CA ASP A 307 -12.30 -31.21 2.73
C ASP A 307 -12.97 -31.67 4.03
N ALA A 308 -14.25 -31.35 4.16
CA ALA A 308 -15.15 -31.93 5.14
C ALA A 308 -15.43 -33.40 4.76
N ALA A 309 -14.38 -34.21 4.68
CA ALA A 309 -14.40 -35.60 4.30
C ALA A 309 -13.46 -36.41 5.21
N ARG A 310 -13.63 -36.27 6.53
CA ARG A 310 -13.10 -37.25 7.49
C ARG A 310 -14.02 -37.40 8.69
N GLY A 311 -15.21 -37.94 8.44
CA GLY A 311 -16.21 -38.13 9.49
C GLY A 311 -17.40 -39.01 9.14
N LYS A 312 -17.29 -39.93 8.18
CA LYS A 312 -18.24 -41.05 8.04
C LYS A 312 -17.48 -42.31 7.63
N GLY A 313 -17.22 -43.19 8.59
CA GLY A 313 -16.78 -44.55 8.31
C GLY A 313 -15.92 -45.19 9.39
N ARG A 314 -16.59 -45.94 10.28
CA ARG A 314 -16.18 -47.16 11.03
C ARG A 314 -16.51 -47.05 12.53
N ALA A 315 -17.69 -47.49 12.93
CA ALA A 315 -18.01 -48.87 13.32
C ALA A 315 -19.53 -49.04 13.34
#